data_AF-A0A3B3YE61-F1
#
_entry.id   AF-A0A3B3YE61-F1
#
_cell.length_a   1.000
_cell.length_b   1.000
_cell.length_c   1.000
_cell.angle_alpha   90.00
_cell.angle_beta   90.00
_cell.angle_gamma   90.00
#
_symmetry.space_group_name_H-M   'P 1'
#
loop_
_entity.id
_entity.type
_entity.pdbx_description
1 polymer ?
#
loop_
_entity_poly.entity_id
_entity_poly.type
_entity_poly.pdbx_seq_one_letter_code
_entity_poly.pdbx_strand_id
1 'polypeptide(L)'
;MSLSSRSFGQMSTGQKTMSVYGGAGGSGTRISVGQIDYLTRSGAINMKDLDLHVDANEKATLQNLNDRLAAYLEKVHKLEKENEHLEKQIAEWYTSKTVISHDYSAYMATIEDLQNKIREASMVNARIYLEIDNSKLAADDFKMKYENELSMRQAVDADIAGLKRVMDDLTLCKADLESQLETLKEELIMLKRNHEEDLAQLRKQMSGQVNVEVDAGSQVDLNRTMTEIREHYEALIAKNRKDLELWYQNKTSVVEKDVVEQTTNLQTSRNEIKEQKNILQKYQIELQSHLSMKSSLEASLLETQQRYANQLSGLQEVVTGLEAQLISLTENIKENEQKYGTLLDIKTRLELEISEYRRLLDGEDSSSSRRVVTKTIVVEETLVDGKVVSSSKTLE
;
A
#
# COMPACT_ATOMS: atom_id res chain seq x y z
N MET A 1 16.50 16.11 -29.82
CA MET A 1 17.36 14.91 -29.75
C MET A 1 17.05 14.24 -28.41
N SER A 2 16.18 13.21 -28.40
CA SER A 2 16.54 11.78 -28.43
C SER A 2 17.19 11.35 -27.08
N LEU A 3 16.74 10.38 -26.29
CA LEU A 3 15.84 9.24 -26.51
C LEU A 3 15.26 8.77 -25.17
N SER A 4 13.98 8.37 -25.20
CA SER A 4 13.36 7.45 -24.24
C SER A 4 13.88 6.04 -24.47
N SER A 5 14.22 5.30 -23.41
CA SER A 5 14.42 3.84 -23.45
C SER A 5 13.22 3.15 -22.80
N ARG A 6 12.26 2.78 -23.67
CA ARG A 6 11.26 1.74 -23.40
C ARG A 6 11.96 0.38 -23.46
N SER A 7 11.80 -0.43 -22.42
CA SER A 7 12.14 -1.85 -22.44
C SER A 7 10.84 -2.66 -22.53
N PHE A 8 10.58 -3.20 -23.71
CA PHE A 8 9.53 -4.19 -23.97
C PHE A 8 10.18 -5.57 -24.16
N GLY A 9 9.68 -6.56 -23.43
CA GLY A 9 9.57 -7.94 -23.89
C GLY A 9 10.73 -8.90 -23.62
N GLN A 10 10.50 -9.86 -22.72
CA GLN A 10 10.56 -11.26 -23.12
C GLN A 10 9.68 -12.13 -22.19
N MET A 11 8.54 -12.58 -22.71
CA MET A 11 7.82 -13.71 -22.12
C MET A 11 8.65 -14.96 -22.37
N SER A 12 9.18 -15.55 -21.31
CA SER A 12 9.71 -16.91 -21.32
C SER A 12 8.54 -17.88 -21.16
N THR A 13 8.19 -18.59 -22.23
CA THR A 13 7.30 -19.74 -22.20
C THR A 13 8.09 -20.93 -21.66
N GLY A 14 8.29 -20.96 -20.34
CA GLY A 14 8.76 -22.15 -19.64
C GLY A 14 7.65 -23.19 -19.62
N GLN A 15 7.81 -24.30 -20.35
CA GLN A 15 7.03 -25.51 -20.15
C GLN A 15 7.20 -25.97 -18.71
N LYS A 16 6.20 -25.72 -17.86
CA LYS A 16 6.12 -26.32 -16.54
C LYS A 16 5.78 -27.79 -16.72
N THR A 17 6.75 -28.65 -16.44
CA THR A 17 6.49 -30.07 -16.17
C THR A 17 5.58 -30.16 -14.95
N MET A 18 4.44 -30.83 -15.10
CA MET A 18 3.54 -31.13 -14.00
C MET A 18 4.26 -31.99 -12.96
N SER A 19 4.58 -31.38 -11.82
CA SER A 19 4.96 -32.09 -10.60
C SER A 19 3.71 -32.75 -10.03
N VAL A 20 3.61 -34.07 -10.15
CA VAL A 20 2.63 -34.87 -9.41
C VAL A 20 3.22 -35.08 -8.02
N TYR A 21 2.81 -34.22 -7.09
CA TYR A 21 3.01 -34.45 -5.67
C TYR A 21 1.99 -35.53 -5.25
N GLY A 22 2.49 -36.74 -4.99
CA GLY A 22 1.72 -37.85 -4.45
C GLY A 22 1.29 -37.54 -3.02
N GLY A 23 0.04 -37.08 -2.86
CA GLY A 23 -0.62 -37.01 -1.57
C GLY A 23 -0.87 -38.41 -1.04
N ALA A 24 -0.36 -38.69 0.16
CA ALA A 24 -0.84 -39.78 0.99
C ALA A 24 -2.33 -39.55 1.26
N GLY A 25 -3.17 -40.47 0.80
CA GLY A 25 -4.63 -40.39 0.94
C GLY A 25 -5.30 -41.10 -0.22
N GLY A 26 -5.56 -42.39 -0.06
CA GLY A 26 -6.19 -43.23 -1.06
C GLY A 26 -7.51 -42.64 -1.55
N SER A 27 -7.64 -42.51 -2.88
CA SER A 27 -8.85 -42.79 -3.67
C SER A 27 -8.63 -42.36 -5.12
N GLY A 28 -8.75 -43.29 -6.07
CA GLY A 28 -9.04 -42.95 -7.46
C GLY A 28 -8.05 -43.37 -8.55
N THR A 29 -7.68 -44.65 -8.62
CA THR A 29 -7.19 -45.24 -9.88
C THR A 29 -8.38 -45.85 -10.65
N ARG A 30 -8.68 -45.33 -11.83
CA ARG A 30 -9.70 -45.88 -12.74
C ARG A 30 -9.03 -46.85 -13.71
N ILE A 31 -9.34 -48.13 -13.61
CA ILE A 31 -8.92 -49.17 -14.56
C ILE A 31 -10.13 -49.50 -15.45
N SER A 32 -9.96 -49.33 -16.76
CA SER A 32 -10.96 -49.70 -17.76
C SER A 32 -11.05 -51.21 -17.91
N VAL A 33 -12.24 -51.77 -17.73
CA VAL A 33 -12.55 -53.20 -17.93
C VAL A 33 -12.75 -53.46 -19.44
N GLY A 34 -12.00 -54.42 -19.97
CA GLY A 34 -12.21 -54.98 -21.31
C GLY A 34 -13.23 -56.13 -21.24
N GLN A 35 -14.38 -55.93 -21.87
CA GLN A 35 -15.44 -56.92 -22.05
C GLN A 35 -15.05 -57.90 -23.16
N ILE A 36 -14.98 -59.19 -22.85
CA ILE A 36 -14.80 -60.26 -23.85
C ILE A 36 -16.14 -60.98 -23.99
N ASP A 37 -16.68 -60.87 -25.19
CA ASP A 37 -17.90 -61.49 -25.67
C ASP A 37 -17.54 -62.83 -26.34
N TYR A 38 -18.21 -63.92 -25.95
CA TYR A 38 -18.20 -65.16 -26.74
C TYR A 38 -19.62 -65.70 -26.88
N LEU A 39 -20.06 -65.65 -28.14
CA LEU A 39 -21.23 -66.26 -28.71
C LEU A 39 -21.22 -67.81 -28.60
N THR A 40 -22.41 -68.33 -28.28
CA THR A 40 -23.14 -69.40 -28.98
C THR A 40 -22.53 -70.82 -29.03
N ARG A 41 -23.23 -71.79 -28.40
CA ARG A 41 -23.70 -72.99 -29.13
C ARG A 41 -24.89 -73.69 -28.46
N SER A 42 -25.95 -73.78 -29.25
CA SER A 42 -27.23 -74.46 -29.04
C SER A 42 -27.11 -75.98 -29.04
N GLY A 43 -28.07 -76.68 -28.42
CA GLY A 43 -28.29 -78.11 -28.63
C GLY A 43 -29.26 -78.79 -27.67
N ALA A 44 -30.55 -78.48 -27.77
CA ALA A 44 -31.59 -79.37 -27.27
C ALA A 44 -31.73 -80.56 -28.24
N ILE A 45 -31.66 -81.80 -27.74
CA ILE A 45 -32.08 -82.99 -28.49
C ILE A 45 -32.97 -83.82 -27.58
N ASN A 46 -34.20 -84.02 -28.04
CA ASN A 46 -35.20 -84.87 -27.44
C ASN A 46 -35.51 -85.95 -28.50
N MET A 47 -35.10 -87.20 -28.24
CA MET A 47 -35.54 -88.44 -28.91
C MET A 47 -35.16 -89.56 -27.94
N LYS A 48 -36.10 -90.03 -27.10
CA LYS A 48 -36.92 -91.22 -27.36
C LYS A 48 -36.15 -92.36 -28.01
N ASP A 49 -35.94 -93.38 -27.18
CA ASP A 49 -35.89 -94.82 -27.46
C ASP A 49 -34.54 -95.49 -27.12
N LEU A 50 -34.67 -96.70 -26.56
CA LEU A 50 -33.64 -97.71 -26.30
C LEU A 50 -32.87 -97.72 -24.96
N ASP A 51 -33.57 -98.16 -23.93
CA ASP A 51 -33.32 -99.38 -23.14
C ASP A 51 -31.88 -99.72 -22.62
N LEU A 52 -31.80 -99.77 -21.28
CA LEU A 52 -31.01 -100.69 -20.42
C LEU A 52 -29.50 -100.93 -20.69
N HIS A 53 -28.62 -100.09 -20.10
CA HIS A 53 -27.35 -100.52 -19.45
C HIS A 53 -26.75 -99.42 -18.55
N VAL A 54 -27.04 -99.48 -17.24
CA VAL A 54 -26.46 -98.61 -16.20
C VAL A 54 -25.77 -99.52 -15.19
N ASP A 55 -24.42 -99.50 -15.13
CA ASP A 55 -23.66 -99.86 -13.91
C ASP A 55 -22.11 -99.72 -14.02
N ALA A 56 -21.52 -99.56 -15.22
CA ALA A 56 -20.05 -99.46 -15.36
C ALA A 56 -19.50 -98.03 -15.50
N ASN A 57 -20.25 -97.13 -16.14
CA ASN A 57 -19.78 -95.77 -16.49
C ASN A 57 -19.78 -94.82 -15.28
N GLU A 58 -20.76 -94.96 -14.38
CA GLU A 58 -20.93 -94.09 -13.22
C GLU A 58 -19.82 -94.27 -12.17
N LYS A 59 -19.33 -95.51 -12.02
CA LYS A 59 -18.21 -95.85 -11.14
C LYS A 59 -16.89 -95.25 -11.63
N ALA A 60 -16.63 -95.25 -12.94
CA ALA A 60 -15.45 -94.61 -13.52
C ALA A 60 -15.49 -93.08 -13.40
N THR A 61 -16.67 -92.47 -13.54
CA THR A 61 -16.84 -91.03 -13.32
C THR A 61 -16.66 -90.64 -11.85
N LEU A 62 -17.12 -91.46 -10.89
CA LEU A 62 -16.91 -91.24 -9.46
C LEU A 62 -15.43 -91.41 -9.07
N GLN A 63 -14.73 -92.36 -9.67
CA GLN A 63 -13.29 -92.53 -9.46
C GLN A 63 -12.51 -91.29 -9.93
N ASN A 64 -12.81 -90.77 -11.14
CA ASN A 64 -12.15 -89.57 -11.65
C ASN A 64 -12.43 -88.33 -10.80
N LEU A 65 -13.66 -88.21 -10.25
CA LEU A 65 -14.01 -87.15 -9.32
C LEU A 65 -13.23 -87.26 -8.01
N ASN A 66 -13.09 -88.48 -7.47
CA ASN A 66 -12.31 -88.74 -6.27
C ASN A 66 -10.82 -88.46 -6.48
N ASP A 67 -10.25 -88.86 -7.62
CA ASP A 67 -8.84 -88.57 -7.94
C ASP A 67 -8.60 -87.05 -8.07
N ARG A 68 -9.57 -86.33 -8.66
CA ARG A 68 -9.54 -84.86 -8.74
C ARG A 68 -9.71 -84.19 -7.38
N LEU A 69 -10.54 -84.75 -6.50
CA LEU A 69 -10.72 -84.27 -5.13
C LEU A 69 -9.46 -84.52 -4.29
N ALA A 70 -8.80 -85.68 -4.46
CA ALA A 70 -7.53 -85.97 -3.82
C ALA A 70 -6.42 -84.99 -4.27
N ALA A 71 -6.31 -84.72 -5.57
CA ALA A 71 -5.38 -83.72 -6.09
C ALA A 71 -5.69 -82.29 -5.60
N TYR A 72 -6.98 -81.96 -5.40
CA TYR A 72 -7.38 -80.68 -4.82
C TYR A 72 -7.03 -80.58 -3.34
N LEU A 73 -7.26 -81.64 -2.56
CA LEU A 73 -6.88 -81.71 -1.14
C LEU A 73 -5.36 -81.60 -0.97
N GLU A 74 -4.57 -82.27 -1.82
CA GLU A 74 -3.11 -82.17 -1.79
C GLU A 74 -2.64 -80.74 -2.11
N LYS A 75 -3.30 -80.06 -3.06
CA LYS A 75 -3.02 -78.65 -3.37
C LYS A 75 -3.40 -77.71 -2.22
N VAL A 76 -4.53 -77.94 -1.55
CA VAL A 76 -4.95 -77.17 -0.37
C VAL A 76 -3.93 -77.33 0.74
N HIS A 77 -3.48 -78.55 1.05
CA HIS A 77 -2.45 -78.77 2.07
C HIS A 77 -1.11 -78.11 1.74
N LYS A 78 -0.70 -78.09 0.47
CA LYS A 78 0.51 -77.36 0.06
C LYS A 78 0.37 -75.86 0.28
N LEU A 79 -0.78 -75.28 -0.06
CA LEU A 79 -1.06 -73.86 0.13
C LEU A 79 -1.20 -73.48 1.61
N GLU A 80 -1.82 -74.34 2.43
CA GLU A 80 -1.89 -74.16 3.89
C GLU A 80 -0.49 -74.09 4.49
N LYS A 81 0.43 -74.97 4.08
CA LYS A 81 1.81 -74.99 4.55
C LYS A 81 2.61 -73.77 4.10
N GLU A 82 2.40 -73.31 2.86
CA GLU A 82 3.02 -72.08 2.36
C GLU A 82 2.48 -70.83 3.09
N ASN A 83 1.18 -70.78 3.39
CA ASN A 83 0.58 -69.71 4.19
C ASN A 83 1.13 -69.69 5.62
N GLU A 84 1.20 -70.84 6.30
CA GLU A 84 1.77 -70.92 7.66
C GLU A 84 3.24 -70.44 7.67
N HIS A 85 3.99 -70.72 6.60
CA HIS A 85 5.35 -70.23 6.47
C HIS A 85 5.42 -68.71 6.28
N LEU A 86 4.57 -68.13 5.45
CA LEU A 86 4.49 -66.69 5.24
C LEU A 86 4.03 -65.94 6.49
N GLU A 87 3.07 -66.48 7.24
CA GLU A 87 2.62 -65.90 8.51
C GLU A 87 3.75 -65.84 9.54
N LYS A 88 4.58 -66.90 9.63
CA LYS A 88 5.78 -66.88 10.48
C LYS A 88 6.78 -65.81 10.05
N GLN A 89 7.04 -65.67 8.74
CA GLN A 89 7.93 -64.61 8.25
C GLN A 89 7.39 -63.20 8.54
N ILE A 90 6.08 -62.98 8.45
CA ILE A 90 5.45 -61.70 8.78
C ILE A 90 5.56 -61.42 10.28
N ALA A 91 5.29 -62.40 11.14
CA ALA A 91 5.44 -62.27 12.59
C ALA A 91 6.90 -61.96 12.99
N GLU A 92 7.87 -62.65 12.39
CA GLU A 92 9.30 -62.38 12.54
C GLU A 92 9.70 -60.99 12.04
N TRP A 93 9.09 -60.50 10.96
CA TRP A 93 9.32 -59.15 10.45
C TRP A 93 8.83 -58.07 11.42
N TYR A 94 7.63 -58.23 11.99
CA TYR A 94 7.10 -57.28 12.97
C TYR A 94 7.89 -57.29 14.29
N THR A 95 8.35 -58.46 14.74
CA THR A 95 9.15 -58.57 15.97
C THR A 95 10.59 -58.07 15.79
N SER A 96 11.20 -58.25 14.61
CA SER A 96 12.52 -57.70 14.30
C SER A 96 12.49 -56.19 14.03
N LYS A 97 11.34 -55.63 13.65
CA LYS A 97 11.14 -54.18 13.46
C LYS A 97 10.78 -53.49 14.77
N THR A 98 11.71 -53.42 15.72
CA THR A 98 11.59 -52.47 16.83
C THR A 98 11.66 -51.05 16.28
N VAL A 99 10.60 -50.25 16.52
CA VAL A 99 10.56 -48.84 16.13
C VAL A 99 11.59 -48.09 16.98
N ILE A 100 12.72 -47.75 16.37
CA ILE A 100 13.75 -46.91 17.00
C ILE A 100 13.21 -45.47 17.05
N SER A 101 12.46 -45.16 18.11
CA SER A 101 12.09 -43.79 18.44
C SER A 101 13.34 -43.04 18.88
N HIS A 102 13.77 -42.05 18.10
CA HIS A 102 14.87 -41.17 18.46
C HIS A 102 14.34 -40.04 19.35
N ASP A 103 14.97 -39.80 20.51
CA ASP A 103 14.57 -38.71 21.40
C ASP A 103 15.04 -37.36 20.85
N TYR A 104 14.10 -36.59 20.28
CA TYR A 104 14.34 -35.24 19.74
C TYR A 104 14.22 -34.11 20.79
N SER A 105 14.01 -34.45 22.06
CA SER A 105 13.76 -33.49 23.14
C SER A 105 14.87 -32.42 23.26
N ALA A 106 16.14 -32.81 23.13
CA ALA A 106 17.26 -31.87 23.18
C ALA A 106 17.23 -30.84 22.02
N TYR A 107 16.83 -31.26 20.81
CA TYR A 107 16.69 -30.36 19.68
C TYR A 107 15.53 -29.38 19.88
N MET A 108 14.41 -29.83 20.45
CA MET A 108 13.27 -28.96 20.75
C MET A 108 13.63 -27.85 21.73
N ALA A 109 14.40 -28.16 22.79
CA ALA A 109 14.90 -27.14 23.72
C ALA A 109 15.78 -26.09 23.01
N THR A 110 16.69 -26.52 22.13
CA THR A 110 17.52 -25.57 21.36
C THR A 110 16.72 -24.71 20.39
N ILE A 111 15.66 -25.27 19.79
CA ILE A 111 14.77 -24.53 18.89
C ILE A 111 13.99 -23.48 19.67
N GLU A 112 13.47 -23.82 20.85
CA GLU A 112 12.76 -22.89 21.72
C GLU A 112 13.66 -21.73 22.15
N ASP A 113 14.89 -22.01 22.56
CA ASP A 113 15.89 -20.99 22.91
C ASP A 113 16.21 -20.06 21.73
N LEU A 114 16.34 -20.60 20.52
CA LEU A 114 16.56 -19.80 19.31
C LEU A 114 15.33 -18.94 18.98
N GLN A 115 14.13 -19.47 19.12
CA GLN A 115 12.90 -18.70 18.92
C GLN A 115 12.76 -17.57 19.95
N ASN A 116 13.14 -17.82 21.21
CA ASN A 116 13.17 -16.81 22.27
C ASN A 116 14.14 -15.68 21.90
N LYS A 117 15.36 -16.01 21.48
CA LYS A 117 16.36 -15.02 21.02
C LYS A 117 15.88 -14.21 19.82
N ILE A 118 15.21 -14.84 18.85
CA ILE A 118 14.64 -14.13 17.69
C ILE A 118 13.54 -13.15 18.15
N ARG A 119 12.67 -13.57 19.06
CA ARG A 119 11.61 -12.71 19.60
C ARG A 119 12.18 -11.52 20.38
N GLU A 120 13.18 -11.75 21.22
CA GLU A 120 13.88 -10.68 21.95
C GLU A 120 14.57 -9.71 20.99
N ALA A 121 15.32 -10.22 20.01
CA ALA A 121 15.95 -9.39 18.99
C ALA A 121 14.93 -8.58 18.18
N SER A 122 13.78 -9.16 17.85
CA SER A 122 12.69 -8.47 17.15
C SER A 122 12.10 -7.34 18.01
N MET A 123 11.93 -7.54 19.31
CA MET A 123 11.44 -6.50 20.23
C MET A 123 12.46 -5.36 20.38
N VAL A 124 13.75 -5.69 20.51
CA VAL A 124 14.82 -4.68 20.57
C VAL A 124 14.89 -3.88 19.26
N ASN A 125 14.79 -4.56 18.12
CA ASN A 125 14.79 -3.88 16.82
C ASN A 125 13.58 -2.93 16.69
N ALA A 126 12.38 -3.37 17.08
CA ALA A 126 11.20 -2.50 17.11
C ALA A 126 11.38 -1.28 18.03
N ARG A 127 11.99 -1.46 19.21
CA ARG A 127 12.32 -0.35 20.11
C ARG A 127 13.29 0.64 19.45
N ILE A 128 14.35 0.15 18.83
CA ILE A 128 15.34 1.00 18.14
C ILE A 128 14.68 1.79 17.00
N TYR A 129 13.78 1.17 16.22
CA TYR A 129 13.02 1.89 15.19
C TYR A 129 12.19 3.03 15.77
N LEU A 130 11.49 2.79 16.88
CA LEU A 130 10.72 3.84 17.56
C LEU A 130 11.61 4.96 18.10
N GLU A 131 12.78 4.64 18.66
CA GLU A 131 13.75 5.63 19.12
C GLU A 131 14.33 6.47 17.96
N ILE A 132 14.60 5.84 16.81
CA ILE A 132 15.04 6.52 15.59
C ILE A 132 13.94 7.48 15.11
N ASP A 133 12.69 7.03 15.03
CA ASP A 133 11.60 7.87 14.56
C ASP A 133 11.30 9.01 15.55
N ASN A 134 11.37 8.76 16.85
CA ASN A 134 11.27 9.80 17.86
C ASN A 134 12.39 10.85 17.72
N SER A 135 13.63 10.40 17.52
CA SER A 135 14.79 11.28 17.31
C SER A 135 14.66 12.11 16.04
N LYS A 136 14.12 11.54 14.96
CA LYS A 136 13.85 12.26 13.70
C LYS A 136 12.76 13.31 13.90
N LEU A 137 11.64 12.97 14.54
CA LEU A 137 10.57 13.92 14.83
C LEU A 137 11.08 15.09 15.69
N ALA A 138 11.91 14.81 16.70
CA ALA A 138 12.54 15.85 17.51
C ALA A 138 13.48 16.74 16.68
N ALA A 139 14.25 16.16 15.76
CA ALA A 139 15.13 16.92 14.87
C ALA A 139 14.34 17.83 13.90
N ASP A 140 13.24 17.32 13.34
CA ASP A 140 12.35 18.09 12.47
C ASP A 140 11.65 19.23 13.23
N ASP A 141 11.23 18.99 14.47
CA ASP A 141 10.69 20.02 15.37
C ASP A 141 11.72 21.14 15.63
N PHE A 142 12.98 20.78 15.91
CA PHE A 142 14.03 21.78 16.09
C PHE A 142 14.37 22.52 14.80
N LYS A 143 14.34 21.84 13.66
CA LYS A 143 14.54 22.45 12.35
C LYS A 143 13.44 23.49 12.07
N MET A 144 12.17 23.15 12.27
CA MET A 144 11.06 24.08 12.09
C MET A 144 11.18 25.28 13.03
N LYS A 145 11.53 25.07 14.30
CA LYS A 145 11.78 26.16 15.26
C LYS A 145 12.92 27.06 14.82
N TYR A 146 14.02 26.49 14.31
CA TYR A 146 15.15 27.24 13.79
C TYR A 146 14.77 28.06 12.55
N GLU A 147 14.04 27.49 11.60
CA GLU A 147 13.58 28.19 10.40
C GLU A 147 12.65 29.36 10.75
N ASN A 148 11.73 29.16 11.70
CA ASN A 148 10.87 30.24 12.21
C ASN A 148 11.66 31.36 12.89
N GLU A 149 12.60 31.00 13.77
CA GLU A 149 13.47 31.97 14.44
C GLU A 149 14.35 32.73 13.43
N LEU A 150 14.90 32.03 12.43
CA LEU A 150 15.69 32.64 11.36
C LEU A 150 14.85 33.64 10.55
N SER A 151 13.62 33.26 10.20
CA SER A 151 12.70 34.16 9.49
C SER A 151 12.36 35.41 10.31
N MET A 152 12.12 35.25 11.63
CA MET A 152 11.88 36.39 12.52
C MET A 152 13.10 37.30 12.62
N ARG A 153 14.31 36.72 12.74
CA ARG A 153 15.55 37.51 12.76
C ARG A 153 15.77 38.27 11.46
N GLN A 154 15.55 37.63 10.31
CA GLN A 154 15.67 38.30 9.02
C GLN A 154 14.69 39.47 8.87
N ALA A 155 13.46 39.33 9.38
CA ALA A 155 12.50 40.43 9.41
C ALA A 155 12.99 41.59 10.30
N VAL A 156 13.47 41.29 11.51
CA VAL A 156 14.03 42.30 12.42
C VAL A 156 15.29 42.96 11.84
N ASP A 157 16.17 42.21 11.20
CA ASP A 157 17.36 42.75 10.55
C ASP A 157 16.99 43.68 9.39
N ALA A 158 15.94 43.35 8.62
CA ALA A 158 15.40 44.22 7.58
C ALA A 158 14.81 45.52 8.18
N ASP A 159 14.07 45.42 9.29
CA ASP A 159 13.56 46.59 10.01
C ASP A 159 14.69 47.48 10.54
N ILE A 160 15.74 46.90 11.12
CA ILE A 160 16.93 47.63 11.59
C ILE A 160 17.62 48.33 10.42
N ALA A 161 17.77 47.66 9.27
CA ALA A 161 18.34 48.27 8.07
C ALA A 161 17.47 49.44 7.56
N GLY A 162 16.14 49.29 7.59
CA GLY A 162 15.19 50.35 7.28
C GLY A 162 15.31 51.54 8.23
N LEU A 163 15.38 51.31 9.53
CA LEU A 163 15.54 52.35 10.55
C LEU A 163 16.88 53.09 10.39
N LYS A 164 17.97 52.39 10.06
CA LYS A 164 19.25 53.03 9.75
C LYS A 164 19.14 53.97 8.56
N ARG A 165 18.46 53.55 7.49
CA ARG A 165 18.22 54.41 6.32
C ARG A 165 17.42 55.66 6.68
N VAL A 166 16.35 55.52 7.46
CA VAL A 166 15.54 56.66 7.93
C VAL A 166 16.38 57.61 8.79
N MET A 167 17.27 57.07 9.64
CA MET A 167 18.19 57.88 10.44
C MET A 167 19.18 58.66 9.55
N ASP A 168 19.71 58.04 8.51
CA ASP A 168 20.60 58.70 7.53
C ASP A 168 19.84 59.82 6.79
N ASP A 169 18.61 59.55 6.33
CA ASP A 169 17.74 60.54 5.67
C ASP A 169 17.43 61.72 6.58
N LEU A 170 17.10 61.46 7.87
CA LEU A 170 16.87 62.52 8.86
C LEU A 170 18.14 63.33 9.16
N THR A 171 19.31 62.68 9.14
CA THR A 171 20.59 63.36 9.35
C THR A 171 20.90 64.29 8.18
N LEU A 172 20.61 63.87 6.94
CA LEU A 172 20.72 64.72 5.76
C LEU A 172 19.74 65.90 5.81
N CYS A 173 18.47 65.66 6.15
CA CYS A 173 17.48 66.72 6.32
C CYS A 173 17.88 67.73 7.41
N LYS A 174 18.45 67.24 8.52
CA LYS A 174 18.96 68.11 9.59
C LYS A 174 20.11 68.98 9.08
N ALA A 175 21.07 68.40 8.36
CA ALA A 175 22.20 69.15 7.82
C ALA A 175 21.75 70.22 6.79
N ASP A 176 20.76 69.90 5.96
CA ASP A 176 20.17 70.87 5.02
C ASP A 176 19.48 72.04 5.76
N LEU A 177 18.68 71.75 6.78
CA LEU A 177 18.06 72.78 7.62
C LEU A 177 19.08 73.62 8.40
N GLU A 178 20.16 73.01 8.89
CA GLU A 178 21.27 73.73 9.54
C GLU A 178 21.98 74.66 8.55
N SER A 179 22.21 74.22 7.32
CA SER A 179 22.78 75.05 6.25
C SER A 179 21.87 76.23 5.92
N GLN A 180 20.56 76.00 5.75
CA GLN A 180 19.58 77.05 5.49
C GLN A 180 19.52 78.07 6.64
N LEU A 181 19.58 77.61 7.89
CA LEU A 181 19.63 78.48 9.06
C LEU A 181 20.89 79.34 9.07
N GLU A 182 22.05 78.79 8.71
CA GLU A 182 23.29 79.55 8.67
C GLU A 182 23.28 80.59 7.55
N THR A 183 22.82 80.23 6.35
CA THR A 183 22.62 81.19 5.25
C THR A 183 21.70 82.34 5.65
N LEU A 184 20.57 82.05 6.31
CA LEU A 184 19.65 83.09 6.78
C LEU A 184 20.28 84.00 7.85
N LYS A 185 21.13 83.46 8.73
CA LYS A 185 21.88 84.27 9.70
C LYS A 185 22.89 85.17 9.00
N GLU A 186 23.63 84.66 8.02
CA GLU A 186 24.57 85.44 7.21
C GLU A 186 23.85 86.57 6.48
N GLU A 187 22.71 86.29 5.84
CA GLU A 187 21.87 87.31 5.20
C GLU A 187 21.42 88.39 6.19
N LEU A 188 21.00 88.00 7.40
CA LEU A 188 20.59 88.93 8.45
C LEU A 188 21.75 89.82 8.91
N ILE A 189 22.96 89.26 9.06
CA ILE A 189 24.17 90.02 9.40
C ILE A 189 24.51 91.01 8.28
N MET A 190 24.48 90.55 7.02
CA MET A 190 24.73 91.38 5.86
C MET A 190 23.73 92.53 5.76
N LEU A 191 22.44 92.27 5.99
CA LEU A 191 21.39 93.28 5.97
C LEU A 191 21.57 94.32 7.07
N LYS A 192 21.95 93.89 8.29
CA LYS A 192 22.27 94.81 9.40
C LYS A 192 23.48 95.68 9.08
N ARG A 193 24.55 95.09 8.55
CA ARG A 193 25.78 95.82 8.15
C ARG A 193 25.47 96.85 7.07
N ASN A 194 24.71 96.45 6.05
CA ASN A 194 24.29 97.36 4.97
C ASN A 194 23.44 98.50 5.52
N HIS A 195 22.48 98.22 6.42
CA HIS A 195 21.68 99.27 7.06
C HIS A 195 22.53 100.23 7.90
N GLU A 196 23.53 99.74 8.62
CA GLU A 196 24.46 100.58 9.38
C GLU A 196 25.32 101.45 8.46
N GLU A 197 25.81 100.90 7.35
CA GLU A 197 26.52 101.63 6.31
C GLU A 197 25.64 102.71 5.67
N ASP A 198 24.39 102.40 5.32
CA ASP A 198 23.43 103.34 4.75
C ASP A 198 23.10 104.47 5.75
N LEU A 199 22.89 104.15 7.03
CA LEU A 199 22.70 105.15 8.07
C LEU A 199 23.95 106.01 8.27
N ALA A 200 25.15 105.44 8.20
CA ALA A 200 26.40 106.18 8.26
C ALA A 200 26.57 107.12 7.05
N GLN A 201 26.18 106.67 5.85
CA GLN A 201 26.15 107.48 4.63
C GLN A 201 25.13 108.61 4.75
N LEU A 202 23.90 108.33 5.18
CA LEU A 202 22.85 109.33 5.43
C LEU A 202 23.27 110.33 6.51
N ARG A 203 23.92 109.90 7.59
CA ARG A 203 24.48 110.79 8.62
C ARG A 203 25.61 111.66 8.07
N LYS A 204 26.48 111.12 7.22
CA LYS A 204 27.50 111.90 6.50
C LYS A 204 26.86 112.93 5.57
N GLN A 205 25.79 112.56 4.87
CA GLN A 205 25.01 113.50 4.05
C GLN A 205 24.31 114.58 4.91
N MET A 206 23.86 114.24 6.13
CA MET A 206 23.27 115.19 7.08
C MET A 206 24.30 116.11 7.77
N SER A 207 25.57 115.70 7.86
CA SER A 207 26.67 116.49 8.47
C SER A 207 27.43 117.37 7.47
N GLY A 208 27.10 117.30 6.18
CA GLY A 208 27.59 118.24 5.18
C GLY A 208 26.74 119.50 5.21
N GLN A 209 27.35 120.63 5.54
CA GLN A 209 26.80 121.94 5.18
C GLN A 209 26.54 121.91 3.66
N VAL A 210 25.27 121.90 3.27
CA VAL A 210 24.84 122.01 1.88
C VAL A 210 25.17 123.43 1.43
N ASN A 211 26.41 123.64 1.01
CA ASN A 211 26.78 124.80 0.21
C ASN A 211 26.40 124.43 -1.24
N VAL A 212 25.29 124.99 -1.70
CA VAL A 212 24.90 124.98 -3.11
C VAL A 212 25.79 126.00 -3.80
N GLU A 213 26.97 125.59 -4.22
CA GLU A 213 27.70 126.28 -5.28
C GLU A 213 27.37 125.58 -6.60
N VAL A 214 26.62 126.33 -7.40
CA VAL A 214 26.28 126.01 -8.78
C VAL A 214 27.58 126.07 -9.58
N ASP A 215 28.33 124.98 -9.59
CA ASP A 215 29.42 124.80 -10.56
C ASP A 215 28.83 124.15 -11.82
N ALA A 216 28.60 124.98 -12.83
CA ALA A 216 28.27 124.56 -14.18
C ALA A 216 29.51 123.92 -14.82
N GLY A 217 29.86 122.73 -14.34
CA GLY A 217 30.90 121.89 -14.91
C GLY A 217 30.42 121.34 -16.25
N SER A 218 30.85 122.02 -17.32
CA SER A 218 30.98 121.58 -18.71
C SER A 218 29.88 120.65 -19.24
N GLN A 219 29.05 121.13 -20.18
CA GLN A 219 28.20 120.34 -21.10
C GLN A 219 28.51 118.83 -21.06
N VAL A 220 27.90 118.10 -20.11
CA VAL A 220 27.85 116.65 -20.19
C VAL A 220 26.87 116.41 -21.31
N ASP A 221 27.40 115.85 -22.39
CA ASP A 221 26.67 115.55 -23.60
C ASP A 221 25.42 114.75 -23.22
N LEU A 222 24.26 115.41 -23.14
CA LEU A 222 23.01 114.83 -22.66
C LEU A 222 22.61 113.64 -23.54
N ASN A 223 23.08 113.65 -24.79
CA ASN A 223 23.00 112.50 -25.67
C ASN A 223 23.77 111.30 -25.11
N ARG A 224 24.99 111.48 -24.62
CA ARG A 224 25.80 110.38 -24.04
C ARG A 224 25.12 109.75 -22.82
N THR A 225 24.64 110.54 -21.86
CA THR A 225 23.95 110.00 -20.68
C THR A 225 22.60 109.36 -21.03
N MET A 226 21.85 109.95 -21.96
CA MET A 226 20.61 109.33 -22.47
C MET A 226 20.90 108.02 -23.22
N THR A 227 22.05 107.92 -23.90
CA THR A 227 22.49 106.70 -24.58
C THR A 227 22.92 105.64 -23.57
N GLU A 228 23.68 106.00 -22.53
CA GLU A 228 24.07 105.12 -21.43
C GLU A 228 22.84 104.58 -20.67
N ILE A 229 21.81 105.40 -20.44
CA ILE A 229 20.55 104.96 -19.81
C ILE A 229 19.80 103.99 -20.74
N ARG A 230 19.72 104.27 -22.04
CA ARG A 230 19.10 103.35 -23.01
C ARG A 230 19.85 102.02 -23.07
N GLU A 231 21.17 102.06 -23.14
CA GLU A 231 22.03 100.87 -23.19
C GLU A 231 21.89 100.04 -21.90
N HIS A 232 21.77 100.68 -20.74
CA HIS A 232 21.49 100.01 -19.47
C HIS A 232 20.11 99.31 -19.46
N TYR A 233 19.05 99.97 -19.95
CA TYR A 233 17.73 99.37 -20.04
C TYR A 233 17.67 98.26 -21.11
N GLU A 234 18.32 98.44 -22.25
CA GLU A 234 18.43 97.39 -23.27
C GLU A 234 19.19 96.17 -22.73
N ALA A 235 20.29 96.38 -22.02
CA ALA A 235 21.02 95.31 -21.34
C ALA A 235 20.17 94.61 -20.28
N LEU A 236 19.39 95.35 -19.50
CA LEU A 236 18.49 94.79 -18.50
C LEU A 236 17.36 93.97 -19.14
N ILE A 237 16.74 94.46 -20.23
CA ILE A 237 15.71 93.74 -20.97
C ILE A 237 16.29 92.48 -21.62
N ALA A 238 17.48 92.57 -22.22
CA ALA A 238 18.17 91.43 -22.81
C ALA A 238 18.53 90.37 -21.75
N LYS A 239 19.03 90.80 -20.59
CA LYS A 239 19.30 89.91 -19.46
C LYS A 239 18.03 89.25 -18.95
N ASN A 240 16.97 90.02 -18.72
CA ASN A 240 15.70 89.52 -18.21
C ASN A 240 15.05 88.53 -19.21
N ARG A 241 15.12 88.80 -20.51
CA ARG A 241 14.67 87.87 -21.55
C ARG A 241 15.46 86.56 -21.52
N LYS A 242 16.77 86.63 -21.39
CA LYS A 242 17.64 85.45 -21.30
C LYS A 242 17.38 84.64 -20.04
N ASP A 243 17.22 85.31 -18.89
CA ASP A 243 16.92 84.68 -17.61
C ASP A 243 15.53 84.00 -17.65
N LEU A 244 14.53 84.63 -18.28
CA LEU A 244 13.20 84.06 -18.48
C LEU A 244 13.24 82.83 -19.40
N GLU A 245 13.98 82.90 -20.50
CA GLU A 245 14.16 81.78 -21.43
C GLU A 245 14.85 80.60 -20.76
N LEU A 246 15.91 80.86 -19.99
CA LEU A 246 16.65 79.85 -19.25
C LEU A 246 15.80 79.23 -18.13
N TRP A 247 14.96 80.04 -17.47
CA TRP A 247 13.96 79.57 -16.50
C TRP A 247 12.93 78.64 -17.14
N TYR A 248 12.36 79.02 -18.30
CA TYR A 248 11.42 78.17 -19.04
C TYR A 248 12.06 76.89 -19.56
N GLN A 249 13.29 76.95 -20.08
CA GLN A 249 14.04 75.77 -20.52
C GLN A 249 14.30 74.82 -19.34
N ASN A 250 14.75 75.33 -18.20
CA ASN A 250 14.94 74.52 -16.99
C ASN A 250 13.63 73.89 -16.53
N LYS A 251 12.54 74.65 -16.49
CA LYS A 251 11.24 74.13 -16.06
C LYS A 251 10.72 73.04 -17.01
N THR A 252 10.87 73.24 -18.32
CA THR A 252 10.47 72.27 -19.35
C THR A 252 11.33 71.01 -19.27
N SER A 253 12.65 71.15 -19.07
CA SER A 253 13.57 70.01 -18.91
C SER A 253 13.26 69.18 -17.66
N VAL A 254 12.90 69.80 -16.54
CA VAL A 254 12.48 69.08 -15.33
C VAL A 254 11.19 68.30 -15.59
N VAL A 255 10.18 68.93 -16.19
CA VAL A 255 8.91 68.25 -16.51
C VAL A 255 9.13 67.11 -17.50
N GLU A 256 10.00 67.28 -18.50
CA GLU A 256 10.32 66.22 -19.46
C GLU A 256 10.99 65.02 -18.77
N LYS A 257 11.94 65.27 -17.86
CA LYS A 257 12.55 64.21 -17.05
C LYS A 257 11.52 63.49 -16.18
N ASP A 258 10.67 64.23 -15.48
CA ASP A 258 9.61 63.67 -14.63
C ASP A 258 8.64 62.80 -15.45
N VAL A 259 8.26 63.25 -16.65
CA VAL A 259 7.38 62.48 -17.55
C VAL A 259 8.05 61.20 -18.02
N VAL A 260 9.35 61.24 -18.35
CA VAL A 260 10.10 60.04 -18.74
C VAL A 260 10.19 59.05 -17.58
N GLU A 261 10.53 59.52 -16.38
CA GLU A 261 10.62 58.68 -15.18
C GLU A 261 9.26 58.06 -14.81
N GLN A 262 8.19 58.85 -14.82
CA GLN A 262 6.84 58.36 -14.59
C GLN A 262 6.42 57.34 -15.64
N THR A 263 6.75 57.57 -16.92
CA THR A 263 6.44 56.63 -18.01
C THR A 263 7.20 55.31 -17.82
N THR A 264 8.48 55.36 -17.44
CA THR A 264 9.27 54.15 -17.18
C THR A 264 8.75 53.39 -15.97
N ASN A 265 8.39 54.09 -14.89
CA ASN A 265 7.84 53.49 -13.67
C ASN A 265 6.46 52.87 -13.91
N LEU A 266 5.61 53.51 -14.71
CA LEU A 266 4.33 52.94 -15.14
C LEU A 266 4.55 51.68 -16.00
N GLN A 267 5.56 51.68 -16.86
CA GLN A 267 5.86 50.54 -17.72
C GLN A 267 6.43 49.35 -16.94
N THR A 268 7.31 49.58 -15.94
CA THR A 268 7.82 48.52 -15.06
C THR A 268 6.70 47.94 -14.20
N SER A 269 5.90 48.78 -13.53
CA SER A 269 4.75 48.33 -12.74
C SER A 269 3.74 47.55 -13.59
N ARG A 270 3.47 47.99 -14.83
CA ARG A 270 2.60 47.25 -15.77
C ARG A 270 3.16 45.88 -16.11
N ASN A 271 4.48 45.74 -16.25
CA ASN A 271 5.13 44.46 -16.54
C ASN A 271 5.10 43.54 -15.30
N GLU A 272 5.34 44.06 -14.11
CA GLU A 272 5.22 43.33 -12.84
C GLU A 272 3.81 42.78 -12.65
N ILE A 273 2.78 43.60 -12.89
CA ILE A 273 1.37 43.16 -12.82
C ILE A 273 1.09 42.04 -13.83
N LYS A 274 1.64 42.13 -15.05
CA LYS A 274 1.48 41.05 -16.05
C LYS A 274 2.16 39.76 -15.60
N GLU A 275 3.37 39.85 -15.07
CA GLU A 275 4.10 38.68 -14.59
C GLU A 275 3.40 38.02 -13.41
N GLN A 276 2.94 38.80 -12.43
CA GLN A 276 2.13 38.30 -11.32
C GLN A 276 0.84 37.63 -11.80
N LYS A 277 0.16 38.18 -12.81
CA LYS A 277 -1.03 37.55 -13.41
C LYS A 277 -0.69 36.23 -14.10
N ASN A 278 0.43 36.16 -14.81
CA ASN A 278 0.90 34.92 -15.44
C ASN A 278 1.22 33.84 -14.40
N ILE A 279 1.89 34.22 -13.30
CA ILE A 279 2.21 33.32 -12.18
C ILE A 279 0.92 32.83 -11.51
N LEU A 280 -0.04 33.73 -11.26
CA LEU A 280 -1.34 33.36 -10.69
C LEU A 280 -2.07 32.35 -11.59
N GLN A 281 -2.12 32.62 -12.90
CA GLN A 281 -2.74 31.71 -13.86
C GLN A 281 -2.05 30.35 -13.89
N LYS A 282 -0.71 30.31 -13.83
CA LYS A 282 0.06 29.07 -13.75
C LYS A 282 -0.31 28.28 -12.50
N TYR A 283 -0.30 28.91 -11.32
CA TYR A 283 -0.70 28.23 -10.08
C TYR A 283 -2.16 27.78 -10.07
N GLN A 284 -3.06 28.54 -10.72
CA GLN A 284 -4.45 28.12 -10.87
C GLN A 284 -4.58 26.87 -11.75
N ILE A 285 -3.79 26.75 -12.83
CA ILE A 285 -3.76 25.55 -13.67
C ILE A 285 -3.17 24.37 -12.91
N GLU A 286 -2.07 24.57 -12.18
CA GLU A 286 -1.47 23.53 -11.32
C GLU A 286 -2.47 23.05 -10.26
N LEU A 287 -3.20 23.97 -9.61
CA LEU A 287 -4.25 23.62 -8.65
C LEU A 287 -5.36 22.78 -9.30
N GLN A 288 -5.86 23.18 -10.47
CA GLN A 288 -6.89 22.41 -11.19
C GLN A 288 -6.38 21.03 -11.61
N SER A 289 -5.13 20.93 -12.05
CA SER A 289 -4.47 19.66 -12.37
C SER A 289 -4.40 18.75 -11.13
N HIS A 290 -3.95 19.27 -9.99
CA HIS A 290 -3.90 18.52 -8.74
C HIS A 290 -5.28 18.07 -8.25
N LEU A 291 -6.31 18.92 -8.38
CA LEU A 291 -7.69 18.54 -8.06
C LEU A 291 -8.20 17.41 -8.96
N SER A 292 -7.91 17.47 -10.26
CA SER A 292 -8.28 16.41 -11.20
C SER A 292 -7.55 15.09 -10.89
N MET A 293 -6.26 15.16 -10.55
CA MET A 293 -5.46 14.01 -10.14
C MET A 293 -6.02 13.40 -8.85
N LYS A 294 -6.30 14.22 -7.84
CA LYS A 294 -6.92 13.77 -6.58
C LYS A 294 -8.24 13.04 -6.85
N SER A 295 -9.14 13.62 -7.64
CA SER A 295 -10.41 13.00 -7.98
C SER A 295 -10.24 11.65 -8.68
N SER A 296 -9.28 11.54 -9.61
CA SER A 296 -8.99 10.28 -10.28
C SER A 296 -8.44 9.19 -9.33
N LEU A 297 -7.61 9.58 -8.36
CA LEU A 297 -7.06 8.67 -7.35
C LEU A 297 -8.13 8.22 -6.36
N GLU A 298 -9.00 9.12 -5.92
CA GLU A 298 -10.15 8.79 -5.07
C GLU A 298 -11.12 7.84 -5.78
N ALA A 299 -11.39 8.06 -7.08
CA ALA A 299 -12.21 7.15 -7.88
C ALA A 299 -11.57 5.76 -8.00
N SER A 300 -10.27 5.68 -8.26
CA SER A 300 -9.55 4.40 -8.34
C SER A 300 -9.51 3.69 -6.98
N LEU A 301 -9.33 4.42 -5.88
CA LEU A 301 -9.40 3.87 -4.53
C LEU A 301 -10.80 3.29 -4.27
N LEU A 302 -11.87 4.01 -4.59
CA LEU A 302 -13.24 3.54 -4.43
C LEU A 302 -13.50 2.27 -5.26
N GLU A 303 -13.06 2.25 -6.53
CA GLU A 303 -13.22 1.09 -7.41
C GLU A 303 -12.48 -0.13 -6.86
N THR A 304 -11.25 0.02 -6.38
CA THR A 304 -10.49 -1.08 -5.77
C THR A 304 -11.15 -1.57 -4.48
N GLN A 305 -11.61 -0.67 -3.61
CA GLN A 305 -12.35 -1.03 -2.41
C GLN A 305 -13.63 -1.80 -2.74
N GLN A 306 -14.41 -1.33 -3.72
CA GLN A 306 -15.64 -2.01 -4.15
C GLN A 306 -15.32 -3.40 -4.74
N ARG A 307 -14.26 -3.52 -5.53
CA ARG A 307 -13.82 -4.82 -6.05
C ARG A 307 -13.47 -5.80 -4.93
N TYR A 308 -12.69 -5.37 -3.94
CA TYR A 308 -12.34 -6.22 -2.80
C TYR A 308 -13.55 -6.56 -1.93
N ALA A 309 -14.47 -5.61 -1.72
CA ALA A 309 -15.72 -5.86 -1.00
C ALA A 309 -16.57 -6.94 -1.71
N ASN A 310 -16.68 -6.87 -3.04
CA ASN A 310 -17.38 -7.89 -3.82
C ASN A 310 -16.69 -9.27 -3.75
N GLN A 311 -15.35 -9.30 -3.81
CA GLN A 311 -14.59 -10.55 -3.65
C GLN A 311 -14.80 -11.15 -2.26
N LEU A 312 -14.78 -10.34 -1.20
CA LEU A 312 -15.03 -10.78 0.16
C LEU A 312 -16.47 -11.30 0.32
N SER A 313 -17.46 -10.61 -0.25
CA SER A 313 -18.85 -11.07 -0.27
C SER A 313 -18.99 -12.41 -0.96
N GLY A 314 -18.37 -12.61 -2.13
CA GLY A 314 -18.40 -13.89 -2.84
C GLY A 314 -17.73 -15.02 -2.06
N LEU A 315 -16.61 -14.75 -1.37
CA LEU A 315 -16.00 -15.73 -0.47
C LEU A 315 -16.90 -16.05 0.72
N GLN A 316 -17.57 -15.05 1.31
CA GLN A 316 -18.52 -15.25 2.39
C GLN A 316 -19.72 -16.10 1.96
N GLU A 317 -20.23 -15.93 0.74
CA GLU A 317 -21.29 -16.77 0.18
C GLU A 317 -20.83 -18.23 0.03
N VAL A 318 -19.60 -18.46 -0.41
CA VAL A 318 -19.04 -19.83 -0.50
C VAL A 318 -18.89 -20.46 0.89
N VAL A 319 -18.38 -19.70 1.87
CA VAL A 319 -18.23 -20.17 3.25
C VAL A 319 -19.59 -20.53 3.85
N THR A 320 -20.58 -19.64 3.74
CA THR A 320 -21.94 -19.89 4.26
C THR A 320 -22.62 -21.07 3.55
N GLY A 321 -22.38 -21.24 2.24
CA GLY A 321 -22.83 -22.42 1.50
C GLY A 321 -22.21 -23.73 2.00
N LEU A 322 -20.91 -23.74 2.29
CA LEU A 322 -20.22 -24.91 2.85
C LEU A 322 -20.67 -25.21 4.29
N GLU A 323 -20.85 -24.18 5.12
CA GLU A 323 -21.40 -24.32 6.47
C GLU A 323 -22.80 -24.94 6.44
N ALA A 324 -23.67 -24.49 5.53
CA ALA A 324 -25.00 -25.08 5.35
C ALA A 324 -24.93 -26.56 4.90
N GLN A 325 -24.01 -26.92 4.01
CA GLN A 325 -23.79 -28.31 3.61
C GLN A 325 -23.29 -29.18 4.77
N LEU A 326 -22.35 -28.66 5.58
CA LEU A 326 -21.88 -29.35 6.78
C LEU A 326 -23.02 -29.58 7.77
N ILE A 327 -23.86 -28.57 8.02
CA ILE A 327 -25.03 -28.71 8.89
C ILE A 327 -25.97 -29.79 8.35
N SER A 328 -26.32 -29.76 7.07
CA SER A 328 -27.17 -30.79 6.45
C SER A 328 -26.59 -32.20 6.56
N LEU A 329 -25.28 -32.37 6.33
CA LEU A 329 -24.62 -33.66 6.50
C LEU A 329 -24.66 -34.14 7.96
N THR A 330 -24.43 -33.25 8.93
CA THR A 330 -24.53 -33.62 10.35
C THR A 330 -25.95 -34.02 10.74
N GLU A 331 -26.97 -33.36 10.19
CA GLU A 331 -28.37 -33.73 10.39
C GLU A 331 -28.68 -35.11 9.79
N ASN A 332 -28.25 -35.37 8.56
CA ASN A 332 -28.40 -36.67 7.90
C ASN A 332 -27.68 -37.80 8.66
N ILE A 333 -26.49 -37.53 9.23
CA ILE A 333 -25.76 -38.50 10.06
C ILE A 333 -26.57 -38.82 11.33
N LYS A 334 -27.09 -37.79 12.02
CA LYS A 334 -27.93 -37.97 13.22
C LYS A 334 -29.22 -38.75 12.89
N GLU A 335 -29.86 -38.45 11.76
CA GLU A 335 -31.05 -39.18 11.32
C GLU A 335 -30.72 -40.66 11.04
N ASN A 336 -29.59 -40.93 10.37
CA ASN A 336 -29.14 -42.29 10.13
C ASN A 336 -28.81 -43.02 11.43
N GLU A 337 -28.13 -42.37 12.38
CA GLU A 337 -27.84 -42.93 13.71
C GLU A 337 -29.13 -43.33 14.44
N GLN A 338 -30.16 -42.48 14.41
CA GLN A 338 -31.48 -42.79 14.96
C GLN A 338 -32.11 -44.00 14.26
N LYS A 339 -32.09 -44.04 12.92
CA LYS A 339 -32.61 -45.19 12.15
C LYS A 339 -31.87 -46.48 12.50
N TYR A 340 -30.54 -46.45 12.58
CA TYR A 340 -29.74 -47.61 13.01
C TYR A 340 -30.06 -48.03 14.44
N GLY A 341 -30.25 -47.09 15.37
CA GLY A 341 -30.68 -47.39 16.74
C GLY A 341 -32.03 -48.11 16.79
N THR A 342 -33.02 -47.63 16.03
CA THR A 342 -34.34 -48.30 15.95
C THR A 342 -34.25 -49.69 15.32
N LEU A 343 -33.43 -49.85 14.27
CA LEU A 343 -33.25 -51.14 13.61
C LEU A 343 -32.54 -52.14 14.53
N LEU A 344 -31.57 -51.68 15.31
CA LEU A 344 -30.88 -52.50 16.30
C LEU A 344 -31.85 -52.97 17.39
N ASP A 345 -32.73 -52.09 17.88
CA ASP A 345 -33.76 -52.45 18.86
C ASP A 345 -34.77 -53.48 18.31
N ILE A 346 -35.17 -53.34 17.05
CA ILE A 346 -36.01 -54.35 16.38
C ILE A 346 -35.25 -55.67 16.24
N LYS A 347 -33.98 -55.64 15.85
CA LYS A 347 -33.13 -56.84 15.71
C LYS A 347 -32.99 -57.56 17.04
N THR A 348 -32.65 -56.85 18.13
CA THR A 348 -32.52 -57.46 19.45
C THR A 348 -33.84 -58.07 19.91
N ARG A 349 -34.98 -57.41 19.64
CA ARG A 349 -36.31 -57.97 19.94
C ARG A 349 -36.60 -59.25 19.15
N LEU A 350 -36.35 -59.25 17.84
CA LEU A 350 -36.53 -60.44 17.01
C LEU A 350 -35.59 -61.58 17.40
N GLU A 351 -34.35 -61.27 17.80
CA GLU A 351 -33.41 -62.27 18.33
C GLU A 351 -33.93 -62.91 19.62
N LEU A 352 -34.54 -62.13 20.51
CA LEU A 352 -35.23 -62.65 21.70
C LEU A 352 -36.42 -63.53 21.32
N GLU A 353 -37.30 -63.08 20.40
CA GLU A 353 -38.42 -63.88 19.89
C GLU A 353 -37.95 -65.21 19.28
N ILE A 354 -36.88 -65.20 18.47
CA ILE A 354 -36.27 -66.43 17.91
C ILE A 354 -35.72 -67.34 19.01
N SER A 355 -35.07 -66.78 20.03
CA SER A 355 -34.55 -67.57 21.16
C SER A 355 -35.68 -68.25 21.93
N GLU A 356 -36.79 -67.55 22.12
CA GLU A 356 -38.02 -68.08 22.72
C GLU A 356 -38.68 -69.13 21.83
N TYR A 357 -38.76 -68.90 20.51
CA TYR A 357 -39.25 -69.90 19.57
C TYR A 357 -38.38 -71.15 19.57
N ARG A 358 -37.05 -71.04 19.65
CA ARG A 358 -36.15 -72.20 19.80
C ARG A 358 -36.41 -72.94 21.11
N ARG A 359 -36.58 -72.23 22.23
CA ARG A 359 -36.92 -72.82 23.54
C ARG A 359 -38.25 -73.58 23.51
N LEU A 360 -39.28 -73.03 22.88
CA LEU A 360 -40.59 -73.66 22.75
C LEU A 360 -40.56 -74.86 21.78
N LEU A 361 -39.79 -74.77 20.70
CA LEU A 361 -39.63 -75.85 19.72
C LEU A 361 -38.81 -77.02 20.27
N ASP A 362 -37.87 -76.74 21.17
CA ASP A 362 -37.11 -77.77 21.90
C ASP A 362 -37.94 -78.51 22.96
N GLY A 363 -39.17 -78.05 23.24
CA GLY A 363 -40.17 -78.75 24.05
C GLY A 363 -39.84 -78.81 25.55
N GLU A 364 -40.86 -78.60 26.38
CA GLU A 364 -40.87 -78.99 27.78
C GLU A 364 -40.88 -80.53 27.88
N ASP A 365 -39.74 -81.17 27.57
CA ASP A 365 -39.53 -82.59 27.82
C ASP A 365 -38.21 -82.84 28.54
N SER A 366 -38.35 -83.60 29.61
CA SER A 366 -37.34 -83.93 30.59
C SER A 366 -36.20 -84.74 29.97
N SER A 367 -34.99 -84.52 30.48
CA SER A 367 -33.95 -85.57 30.57
C SER A 367 -33.58 -86.28 29.27
N SER A 368 -32.73 -85.66 28.47
CA SER A 368 -31.71 -86.38 27.71
C SER A 368 -30.52 -85.47 27.47
N SER A 369 -29.43 -85.80 28.14
CA SER A 369 -28.11 -85.22 28.00
C SER A 369 -27.73 -85.07 26.53
N ARG A 370 -27.88 -83.87 25.97
CA ARG A 370 -27.10 -83.42 24.82
C ARG A 370 -26.21 -82.30 25.32
N ARG A 371 -24.94 -82.63 25.57
CA ARG A 371 -23.87 -81.66 25.61
C ARG A 371 -23.87 -80.92 24.27
N VAL A 372 -24.47 -79.74 24.25
CA VAL A 372 -24.23 -78.77 23.19
C VAL A 372 -22.84 -78.21 23.46
N VAL A 373 -21.87 -78.63 22.66
CA VAL A 373 -20.55 -78.01 22.62
C VAL A 373 -20.71 -76.71 21.85
N THR A 374 -20.72 -75.59 22.55
CA THR A 374 -20.67 -74.26 21.93
C THR A 374 -19.28 -74.10 21.33
N LYS A 375 -19.19 -74.12 19.99
CA LYS A 375 -17.95 -73.77 19.30
C LYS A 375 -17.91 -72.27 19.05
N THR A 376 -16.87 -71.61 19.54
CA THR A 376 -16.70 -70.16 19.37
C THR A 376 -16.02 -69.93 18.04
N ILE A 377 -16.72 -69.31 17.10
CA ILE A 377 -16.13 -68.95 15.81
C ILE A 377 -15.65 -67.51 15.90
N VAL A 378 -14.34 -67.34 16.02
CA VAL A 378 -13.71 -66.02 15.95
C VAL A 378 -13.52 -65.70 14.47
N VAL A 379 -14.10 -64.58 14.03
CA VAL A 379 -13.99 -64.08 12.67
C VAL A 379 -13.15 -62.81 12.73
N GLU A 380 -11.92 -62.89 12.25
CA GLU A 380 -11.06 -61.72 12.08
C GLU A 380 -11.21 -61.20 10.66
N GLU A 381 -11.71 -59.97 10.54
CA GLU A 381 -11.84 -59.26 9.26
C GLU A 381 -10.80 -58.14 9.21
N THR A 382 -9.96 -58.18 8.17
CA THR A 382 -8.98 -57.12 7.91
C THR A 382 -9.50 -56.17 6.85
N LEU A 383 -9.61 -54.89 7.23
CA LEU A 383 -10.14 -53.79 6.40
C LEU A 383 -8.98 -52.92 5.91
N VAL A 384 -8.91 -52.69 4.59
CA VAL A 384 -8.02 -51.70 3.97
C VAL A 384 -8.88 -50.82 3.05
N ASP A 385 -8.84 -49.50 3.25
CA ASP A 385 -9.64 -48.48 2.52
C ASP A 385 -11.15 -48.81 2.40
N GLY A 386 -11.73 -49.36 3.46
CA GLY A 386 -13.19 -49.57 3.58
C GLY A 386 -13.77 -50.72 2.75
N LYS A 387 -12.94 -51.60 2.17
CA LYS A 387 -13.40 -52.85 1.55
C LYS A 387 -12.76 -54.06 2.23
N VAL A 388 -13.57 -55.10 2.48
CA VAL A 388 -13.13 -56.37 3.07
C VAL A 388 -12.35 -57.16 2.03
N VAL A 389 -11.06 -57.40 2.27
CA VAL A 389 -10.16 -58.06 1.31
C VAL A 389 -9.90 -59.52 1.70
N SER A 390 -10.08 -59.90 2.97
CA SER A 390 -10.12 -61.31 3.40
C SER A 390 -10.91 -61.50 4.69
N SER A 391 -11.56 -62.66 4.83
CA SER A 391 -12.27 -63.09 6.03
C SER A 391 -11.87 -64.52 6.34
N SER A 392 -11.25 -64.72 7.51
CA SER A 392 -10.89 -66.04 8.02
C SER A 392 -11.83 -66.41 9.16
N LYS A 393 -12.33 -67.65 9.15
CA LYS A 393 -13.20 -68.19 10.19
C LYS A 393 -12.51 -69.38 10.84
N THR A 394 -12.15 -69.24 12.11
CA THR A 394 -11.56 -70.33 12.87
C THR A 394 -12.56 -70.79 13.93
N LEU A 395 -12.78 -72.10 13.98
CA LEU A 395 -13.68 -72.78 14.92
C LEU A 395 -12.86 -73.29 16.11
N GLU A 396 -13.05 -72.72 17.30
CA GLU A 396 -12.67 -73.38 18.58
C GLU A 396 -13.79 -74.28 19.07
#